data_AF-A0A180G4Z2-F1
#
_entry.id   AF-A0A180G4Z2-F1
#
_cell.length_a   1.000
_cell.length_b   1.000
_cell.length_c   1.000
_cell.angle_alpha   90.00
_cell.angle_beta   90.00
_cell.angle_gamma   90.00
#
_symmetry.space_group_name_H-M   'P 1'
#
loop_
_entity.id
_entity.type
_entity.pdbx_description
1 polymer ?
#
loop_
_entity_poly.entity_id
_entity_poly.type
_entity_poly.pdbx_seq_one_letter_code
_entity_poly.pdbx_strand_id
1 'polypeptide(L)'
;MPEELDVIRQTILHTILPSWIDRVPHNLGSASHGSLKAAEWLILYKVYYTIALIPLWVTSSKTAASTETKKRISLLLESNTTLSQVAHFLTLPKISLKDLDELDSLIVKYRQCLQDGWPAASSKPNLHLTQHFSEVIRRFGPPRATAAWAQERVNGMLQRLPTNRHLDEIPKTLMTKWHIYSNLQSLQQGTTYITQSIEQEALLTMELEPPLLVKWKRAVASQDGQSQSLRIGHLDVCLDPMVQLLRSIQVDRKTVTTKKYHEGNSLVEFHLRKDQRFGETENIFQSTQTPGKTWLVVRPFKELPRSKDPYGDYPDLNCRLVKAEFESNVVITSDSIIGHVAIMRHAAGTFGLSGETISVVGLRTAVSVCCEECCSRGVCWLIHHVWDALAFCRVGKDLAMIEHLDKWRRFAVDWVRFFGSAEQVILFGCT
;
A
#
# COMPACT_ATOMS: atom_id res chain seq x y z
N MET A 1 -20.80 12.98 -11.58
CA MET A 1 -20.13 11.99 -12.44
C MET A 1 -18.83 12.52 -13.08
N PRO A 2 -18.79 13.71 -13.73
CA PRO A 2 -17.50 14.34 -14.09
C PRO A 2 -16.69 14.71 -12.85
N GLU A 3 -17.38 15.22 -11.84
CA GLU A 3 -16.80 15.73 -10.60
C GLU A 3 -15.99 14.66 -9.82
N GLU A 4 -16.52 13.45 -9.61
CA GLU A 4 -15.81 12.39 -8.88
C GLU A 4 -14.54 11.95 -9.62
N LEU A 5 -14.62 11.77 -10.94
CA LEU A 5 -13.47 11.38 -11.74
C LEU A 5 -12.40 12.47 -11.78
N ASP A 6 -12.81 13.73 -11.85
CA ASP A 6 -11.89 14.86 -11.82
C ASP A 6 -11.23 14.98 -10.44
N VAL A 7 -11.98 14.81 -9.35
CA VAL A 7 -11.43 14.74 -7.99
C VAL A 7 -10.41 13.60 -7.89
N ILE A 8 -10.72 12.40 -8.37
CA ILE A 8 -9.77 11.28 -8.38
C ILE A 8 -8.50 11.63 -9.17
N ARG A 9 -8.62 12.23 -10.36
CA ARG A 9 -7.46 12.64 -11.18
C ARG A 9 -6.60 13.67 -10.47
N GLN A 10 -7.23 14.66 -9.81
CA GLN A 10 -6.53 15.64 -8.98
C GLN A 10 -5.83 14.96 -7.80
N THR A 11 -6.49 14.02 -7.12
CA THR A 11 -5.88 13.23 -6.06
C THR A 11 -4.66 12.45 -6.57
N ILE A 12 -4.74 11.81 -7.75
CA ILE A 12 -3.60 11.10 -8.35
C ILE A 12 -2.42 12.04 -8.62
N LEU A 13 -2.69 13.26 -9.09
CA LEU A 13 -1.66 14.27 -9.36
C LEU A 13 -0.97 14.78 -8.08
N HIS A 14 -1.73 14.98 -7.01
CA HIS A 14 -1.23 15.65 -5.79
C HIS A 14 -0.83 14.70 -4.66
N THR A 15 -1.07 13.40 -4.80
CA THR A 15 -0.64 12.42 -3.80
C THR A 15 0.85 12.12 -3.94
N ILE A 16 1.58 12.30 -2.84
CA ILE A 16 2.97 11.90 -2.71
C ILE A 16 3.02 10.42 -2.33
N LEU A 17 3.74 9.63 -3.12
CA LEU A 17 3.95 8.20 -2.93
C LEU A 17 5.44 7.90 -2.71
N PRO A 18 5.78 6.86 -1.93
CA PRO A 18 7.13 6.35 -1.87
C PRO A 18 7.52 5.69 -3.21
N SER A 19 8.82 5.63 -3.47
CA SER A 19 9.42 5.15 -4.73
C SER A 19 9.05 3.72 -5.12
N TRP A 20 8.68 2.86 -4.17
CA TRP A 20 8.41 1.43 -4.40
C TRP A 20 6.95 1.12 -4.75
N ILE A 21 6.06 2.11 -4.73
CA ILE A 21 4.66 2.01 -5.13
C ILE A 21 4.52 2.41 -6.61
N ASP A 22 3.80 1.58 -7.38
CA ASP A 22 3.49 1.92 -8.78
C ASP A 22 2.56 3.13 -8.88
N ARG A 23 2.71 3.94 -9.92
CA ARG A 23 1.87 5.12 -10.13
C ARG A 23 0.67 4.76 -11.00
N VAL A 24 -0.50 5.22 -10.58
CA VAL A 24 -1.71 5.16 -11.41
C VAL A 24 -1.67 6.30 -12.45
N PRO A 25 -2.17 6.08 -13.67
CA PRO A 25 -2.15 7.09 -14.72
C PRO A 25 -2.97 8.34 -14.35
N HIS A 26 -2.37 9.52 -14.53
CA HIS A 26 -3.03 10.80 -14.23
C HIS A 26 -4.27 11.05 -15.09
N ASN A 27 -4.31 10.51 -16.31
CA ASN A 27 -5.44 10.58 -17.23
C ASN A 27 -6.40 9.39 -17.06
N LEU A 28 -6.57 8.89 -15.83
CA LEU A 28 -7.46 7.77 -15.50
C LEU A 28 -8.81 7.90 -16.22
N GLY A 29 -9.26 6.83 -16.87
CA GLY A 29 -10.45 6.88 -17.72
C GLY A 29 -10.23 7.80 -18.92
N SER A 30 -9.10 7.66 -19.62
CA SER A 30 -8.89 8.17 -20.98
C SER A 30 -8.67 7.00 -21.92
N ALA A 31 -9.23 7.06 -23.13
CA ALA A 31 -9.11 6.00 -24.13
C ALA A 31 -7.65 5.74 -24.52
N SER A 32 -6.76 6.73 -24.38
CA SER A 32 -5.37 6.64 -24.78
C SER A 32 -4.50 5.76 -23.88
N HIS A 33 -4.89 5.51 -22.63
CA HIS A 33 -4.05 4.76 -21.68
C HIS A 33 -4.36 3.25 -21.67
N GLY A 34 -5.49 2.83 -22.24
CA GLY A 34 -5.94 1.44 -22.16
C GLY A 34 -6.39 1.05 -20.74
N SER A 35 -6.30 -0.23 -20.43
CA SER A 35 -6.77 -0.79 -19.16
C SER A 35 -5.73 -0.70 -18.06
N LEU A 36 -6.17 -0.36 -16.84
CA LEU A 36 -5.32 -0.49 -15.65
C LEU A 36 -4.93 -1.95 -15.39
N LYS A 37 -3.69 -2.13 -14.90
CA LYS A 37 -3.14 -3.39 -14.40
C LYS A 37 -3.68 -3.72 -13.01
N ALA A 38 -3.43 -4.93 -12.55
CA ALA A 38 -3.86 -5.36 -11.23
C ALA A 38 -3.32 -4.44 -10.10
N ALA A 39 -2.01 -4.27 -10.02
CA ALA A 39 -1.41 -3.41 -8.99
C ALA A 39 -1.99 -1.97 -8.98
N GLU A 40 -2.25 -1.40 -10.15
CA GLU A 40 -2.81 -0.05 -10.30
C GLU A 40 -4.22 0.07 -9.73
N TRP A 41 -5.10 -0.91 -9.99
CA TRP A 41 -6.42 -0.96 -9.36
C TRP A 41 -6.34 -1.10 -7.85
N LEU A 42 -5.45 -1.94 -7.34
CA LEU A 42 -5.29 -2.12 -5.90
C LEU A 42 -4.88 -0.80 -5.21
N ILE A 43 -3.97 -0.06 -5.83
CA ILE A 43 -3.54 1.26 -5.35
C ILE A 43 -4.68 2.27 -5.44
N LEU A 44 -5.49 2.20 -6.51
CA LEU A 44 -6.68 3.01 -6.66
C LEU A 44 -7.66 2.83 -5.49
N TYR A 45 -8.00 1.59 -5.13
CA TYR A 45 -8.91 1.32 -4.01
C TYR A 45 -8.31 1.68 -2.65
N LYS A 46 -7.04 1.34 -2.43
CA LYS A 46 -6.40 1.53 -1.11
C LYS A 46 -6.05 2.98 -0.81
N VAL A 47 -5.57 3.71 -1.81
CA VAL A 47 -5.00 5.05 -1.63
C VAL A 47 -5.94 6.09 -2.20
N TYR A 48 -6.15 6.08 -3.51
CA TYR A 48 -6.78 7.21 -4.18
C TYR A 48 -8.27 7.34 -3.89
N TYR A 49 -9.04 6.24 -3.94
CA TYR A 49 -10.47 6.25 -3.62
C TYR A 49 -10.72 6.53 -2.14
N THR A 50 -9.86 6.01 -1.26
CA THR A 50 -9.91 6.33 0.16
C THR A 50 -9.76 7.83 0.38
N ILE A 51 -8.71 8.45 -0.18
CA ILE A 51 -8.44 9.90 -0.02
C ILE A 51 -9.51 10.76 -0.71
N ALA A 52 -9.96 10.38 -1.90
CA ALA A 52 -10.82 11.20 -2.74
C ALA A 52 -12.32 11.04 -2.41
N LEU A 53 -12.82 9.80 -2.42
CA LEU A 53 -14.25 9.53 -2.49
C LEU A 53 -14.91 9.53 -1.13
N ILE A 54 -14.21 9.08 -0.07
CA ILE A 54 -14.79 9.06 1.28
C ILE A 54 -15.13 10.47 1.75
N PRO A 55 -14.22 11.46 1.73
CA PRO A 55 -14.57 12.81 2.15
C PRO A 55 -15.63 13.46 1.27
N LEU A 56 -15.56 13.22 -0.04
CA LEU A 56 -16.51 13.74 -1.01
C LEU A 56 -17.93 13.28 -0.65
N TRP A 57 -18.14 11.97 -0.54
CA TRP A 57 -19.45 11.40 -0.24
C TRP A 57 -19.93 11.66 1.19
N VAL A 58 -19.03 11.67 2.18
CA VAL A 58 -19.39 12.06 3.56
C VAL A 58 -19.91 13.50 3.59
N THR A 59 -19.28 14.41 2.82
CA THR A 59 -19.72 15.80 2.73
C THR A 59 -21.02 15.92 1.94
N SER A 60 -21.12 15.28 0.79
CA SER A 60 -22.34 15.26 -0.03
C SER A 60 -23.53 14.65 0.72
N SER A 61 -23.33 13.65 1.57
CA SER A 61 -24.39 13.05 2.38
C SER A 61 -24.95 14.04 3.41
N LYS A 62 -24.11 14.92 3.96
CA LYS A 62 -24.53 15.96 4.93
C LYS A 62 -25.33 17.07 4.25
N THR A 63 -24.98 17.42 3.02
CA THR A 63 -25.60 18.53 2.27
C THR A 63 -26.76 18.08 1.35
N ALA A 64 -26.95 16.77 1.16
CA ALA A 64 -27.96 16.24 0.25
C ALA A 64 -29.38 16.71 0.60
N ALA A 65 -30.09 17.24 -0.40
CA ALA A 65 -31.43 17.81 -0.25
C ALA A 65 -32.55 16.77 -0.19
N SER A 66 -32.38 15.60 -0.82
CA SER A 66 -33.41 14.56 -0.91
C SER A 66 -33.00 13.25 -0.23
N THR A 67 -33.99 12.50 0.28
CA THR A 67 -33.79 11.16 0.86
C THR A 67 -33.22 10.18 -0.15
N GLU A 68 -33.63 10.28 -1.41
CA GLU A 68 -33.14 9.39 -2.48
C GLU A 68 -31.66 9.66 -2.80
N THR A 69 -31.26 10.92 -2.88
CA THR A 69 -29.84 11.29 -3.04
C THR A 69 -28.99 10.80 -1.87
N LYS A 70 -29.48 10.92 -0.63
CA LYS A 70 -28.80 10.39 0.56
C LYS A 70 -28.66 8.87 0.48
N LYS A 71 -29.70 8.15 0.09
CA LYS A 71 -29.68 6.70 -0.09
C LYS A 71 -28.63 6.28 -1.12
N ARG A 72 -28.62 6.94 -2.29
CA ARG A 72 -27.62 6.69 -3.35
C ARG A 72 -26.19 6.93 -2.85
N ILE A 73 -25.92 8.05 -2.18
CA ILE A 73 -24.60 8.36 -1.64
C ILE A 73 -24.18 7.34 -0.58
N SER A 74 -25.12 6.91 0.28
CA SER A 74 -24.86 5.88 1.30
C SER A 74 -24.43 4.56 0.66
N LEU A 75 -25.10 4.13 -0.42
CA LEU A 75 -24.73 2.91 -1.16
C LEU A 75 -23.35 3.03 -1.82
N LEU A 76 -23.01 4.20 -2.36
CA LEU A 76 -21.67 4.44 -2.92
C LEU A 76 -20.57 4.37 -1.86
N LEU A 77 -20.81 5.02 -0.72
CA LEU A 77 -19.88 5.02 0.39
C LEU A 77 -19.70 3.62 0.97
N GLU A 78 -20.80 2.89 1.19
CA GLU A 78 -20.78 1.52 1.72
C GLU A 78 -20.11 0.54 0.77
N SER A 79 -20.44 0.59 -0.52
CA SER A 79 -19.82 -0.29 -1.52
C SER A 79 -18.31 -0.05 -1.62
N ASN A 80 -17.86 1.21 -1.67
CA ASN A 80 -16.43 1.53 -1.74
C ASN A 80 -15.67 1.17 -0.46
N THR A 81 -16.22 1.50 0.71
CA THR A 81 -15.55 1.25 1.99
C THR A 81 -15.45 -0.24 2.27
N THR A 82 -16.53 -1.01 2.04
CA THR A 82 -16.51 -2.47 2.18
C THR A 82 -15.53 -3.11 1.19
N LEU A 83 -15.48 -2.62 -0.06
CA LEU A 83 -14.51 -3.11 -1.05
C LEU A 83 -13.06 -2.83 -0.64
N SER A 84 -12.78 -1.64 -0.11
CA SER A 84 -11.44 -1.29 0.38
C SER A 84 -11.05 -2.09 1.63
N GLN A 85 -12.00 -2.43 2.52
CA GLN A 85 -11.78 -3.35 3.64
C GLN A 85 -11.44 -4.76 3.18
N VAL A 86 -12.20 -5.31 2.22
CA VAL A 86 -11.88 -6.62 1.62
C VAL A 86 -10.49 -6.58 0.97
N ALA A 87 -10.17 -5.53 0.20
CA ALA A 87 -8.85 -5.37 -0.40
C ALA A 87 -7.73 -5.26 0.65
N HIS A 88 -7.99 -4.64 1.80
CA HIS A 88 -7.06 -4.63 2.93
C HIS A 88 -6.80 -6.06 3.43
N PHE A 89 -7.84 -6.82 3.75
CA PHE A 89 -7.72 -8.21 4.21
C PHE A 89 -6.91 -9.07 3.24
N LEU A 90 -7.23 -9.03 1.95
CA LEU A 90 -6.60 -9.89 0.95
C LEU A 90 -5.12 -9.57 0.69
N THR A 91 -4.65 -8.41 1.14
CA THR A 91 -3.26 -7.96 0.96
C THR A 91 -2.42 -8.04 2.23
N LEU A 92 -3.01 -8.50 3.33
CA LEU A 92 -2.28 -8.77 4.55
C LEU A 92 -1.22 -9.86 4.29
N PRO A 93 0.01 -9.69 4.81
CA PRO A 93 1.06 -10.70 4.68
C PRO A 93 0.77 -11.95 5.50
N LYS A 94 -0.04 -11.82 6.55
CA LYS A 94 -0.48 -12.89 7.45
C LYS A 94 -1.94 -12.62 7.79
N ILE A 95 -2.77 -13.66 7.76
CA ILE A 95 -4.20 -13.61 8.10
C ILE A 95 -4.43 -14.69 9.16
N SER A 96 -5.01 -14.33 10.30
CA SER A 96 -5.42 -15.29 11.32
C SER A 96 -6.69 -15.99 10.87
N LEU A 97 -6.80 -17.29 11.13
CA LEU A 97 -8.00 -18.07 10.77
C LEU A 97 -9.27 -17.58 11.48
N LYS A 98 -9.12 -16.90 12.62
CA LYS A 98 -10.23 -16.30 13.38
C LYS A 98 -10.83 -15.08 12.67
N ASP A 99 -10.06 -14.41 11.82
CA ASP A 99 -10.49 -13.20 11.14
C ASP A 99 -11.20 -13.52 9.80
N LEU A 100 -11.28 -14.80 9.42
CA LEU A 100 -11.91 -15.23 8.16
C LEU A 100 -13.42 -15.05 8.18
N ASP A 101 -14.06 -15.19 9.33
CA ASP A 101 -15.51 -14.97 9.45
C ASP A 101 -15.86 -13.48 9.22
N GLU A 102 -14.93 -12.57 9.56
CA GLU A 102 -15.05 -11.15 9.25
C GLU A 102 -14.91 -10.91 7.75
N LEU A 103 -13.93 -11.54 7.10
CA LEU A 103 -13.77 -11.47 5.64
C LEU A 103 -15.02 -11.97 4.90
N ASP A 104 -15.60 -13.09 5.31
CA ASP A 104 -16.83 -13.62 4.72
C ASP A 104 -18.00 -12.66 4.91
N SER A 105 -18.13 -12.07 6.10
CA SER A 105 -19.15 -11.07 6.41
C SER A 105 -19.02 -9.83 5.54
N LEU A 106 -17.79 -9.33 5.33
CA LEU A 106 -17.52 -8.19 4.46
C LEU A 106 -17.86 -8.48 2.99
N ILE A 107 -17.53 -9.68 2.49
CA ILE A 107 -17.84 -10.08 1.11
C ILE A 107 -19.36 -10.17 0.90
N VAL A 108 -20.09 -10.75 1.86
CA VAL A 108 -21.55 -10.84 1.82
C VAL A 108 -22.18 -9.44 1.87
N LYS A 109 -21.73 -8.59 2.79
CA LYS A 109 -22.20 -7.20 2.92
C LYS A 109 -21.99 -6.43 1.62
N TYR A 110 -20.82 -6.56 1.01
CA TYR A 110 -20.51 -5.93 -0.27
C TYR A 110 -21.48 -6.39 -1.37
N ARG A 111 -21.74 -7.69 -1.47
CA ARG A 111 -22.68 -8.25 -2.45
C ARG A 111 -24.11 -7.76 -2.25
N GLN A 112 -24.58 -7.69 -1.00
CA GLN A 112 -25.91 -7.17 -0.66
C GLN A 112 -26.03 -5.69 -1.07
N CYS A 113 -25.04 -4.88 -0.73
CA CYS A 113 -24.99 -3.46 -1.11
C CYS A 113 -25.09 -3.27 -2.63
N LEU A 114 -24.43 -4.13 -3.42
CA LEU A 114 -24.52 -4.08 -4.89
C LEU A 114 -25.91 -4.47 -5.41
N GLN A 115 -26.53 -5.48 -4.83
CA GLN A 115 -27.87 -5.93 -5.22
C GLN A 115 -28.93 -4.86 -4.90
N ASP A 116 -28.80 -4.20 -3.75
CA ASP A 116 -29.71 -3.15 -3.31
C ASP A 116 -29.54 -1.86 -4.11
N GLY A 117 -28.28 -1.47 -4.37
CA GLY A 117 -27.98 -0.26 -5.11
C GLY A 117 -28.19 -0.38 -6.60
N TRP A 118 -28.03 -1.59 -7.15
CA TRP A 118 -28.13 -1.82 -8.58
C TRP A 118 -28.71 -3.19 -8.97
N PRO A 119 -30.02 -3.40 -8.73
CA PRO A 119 -30.67 -4.70 -8.95
C PRO A 119 -30.71 -5.14 -10.42
N ALA A 120 -30.56 -4.20 -11.37
CA ALA A 120 -30.56 -4.49 -12.79
C ALA A 120 -29.24 -5.09 -13.32
N ALA A 121 -28.15 -5.04 -12.54
CA ALA A 121 -26.90 -5.66 -12.95
C ALA A 121 -26.87 -7.16 -12.71
N SER A 122 -26.33 -7.85 -13.70
CA SER A 122 -25.99 -9.27 -13.56
C SER A 122 -24.78 -9.46 -12.64
N SER A 123 -24.87 -10.45 -11.77
CA SER A 123 -23.75 -10.87 -10.92
C SER A 123 -22.64 -11.48 -11.77
N LYS A 124 -21.41 -11.02 -11.57
CA LYS A 124 -20.24 -11.51 -12.31
C LYS A 124 -19.69 -12.78 -11.66
N PRO A 125 -19.14 -13.74 -12.44
CA PRO A 125 -18.50 -14.94 -11.89
C PRO A 125 -17.44 -14.63 -10.83
N ASN A 126 -16.68 -13.55 -10.99
CA ASN A 126 -15.66 -13.15 -10.02
C ASN A 126 -16.24 -12.84 -8.63
N LEU A 127 -17.45 -12.28 -8.52
CA LEU A 127 -18.14 -12.05 -7.24
C LEU A 127 -18.56 -13.36 -6.56
N HIS A 128 -18.79 -14.42 -7.35
CA HIS A 128 -19.02 -15.75 -6.79
C HIS A 128 -17.69 -16.34 -6.32
N LEU A 129 -16.64 -16.25 -7.14
CA LEU A 129 -15.32 -16.77 -6.79
C LEU A 129 -14.74 -16.13 -5.52
N THR A 130 -14.99 -14.84 -5.29
CA THR A 130 -14.52 -14.16 -4.07
C THR A 130 -15.08 -14.76 -2.79
N GLN A 131 -16.29 -15.35 -2.81
CA GLN A 131 -16.91 -15.97 -1.63
C GLN A 131 -16.17 -17.21 -1.14
N HIS A 132 -15.28 -17.78 -1.97
CA HIS A 132 -14.47 -18.93 -1.59
C HIS A 132 -13.12 -18.53 -0.97
N PHE A 133 -12.83 -17.22 -0.80
CA PHE A 133 -11.53 -16.78 -0.30
C PHE A 133 -11.19 -17.34 1.08
N SER A 134 -12.13 -17.41 2.00
CA SER A 134 -11.83 -17.95 3.33
C SER A 134 -11.38 -19.41 3.28
N GLU A 135 -11.98 -20.23 2.43
CA GLU A 135 -11.55 -21.62 2.23
C GLU A 135 -10.20 -21.71 1.51
N VAL A 136 -9.97 -20.86 0.50
CA VAL A 136 -8.68 -20.76 -0.19
C VAL A 136 -7.58 -20.34 0.78
N ILE A 137 -7.84 -19.38 1.67
CA ILE A 137 -6.88 -18.89 2.65
C ILE A 137 -6.57 -19.96 3.70
N ARG A 138 -7.57 -20.73 4.16
CA ARG A 138 -7.35 -21.88 5.06
C ARG A 138 -6.40 -22.91 4.46
N ARG A 139 -6.55 -23.21 3.16
CA ARG A 139 -5.79 -24.26 2.48
C ARG A 139 -4.40 -23.81 2.06
N PHE A 140 -4.29 -22.63 1.45
CA PHE A 140 -3.07 -22.20 0.77
C PHE A 140 -2.35 -21.03 1.47
N GLY A 141 -2.99 -20.42 2.47
CA GLY A 141 -2.49 -19.25 3.17
C GLY A 141 -2.91 -17.93 2.54
N PRO A 142 -2.37 -16.80 3.03
CA PRO A 142 -2.80 -15.46 2.62
C PRO A 142 -2.67 -15.24 1.11
N PRO A 143 -3.59 -14.47 0.48
CA PRO A 143 -3.55 -14.27 -0.96
C PRO A 143 -2.22 -13.64 -1.39
N ARG A 144 -1.72 -12.65 -0.64
CA ARG A 144 -0.42 -12.00 -0.92
C ARG A 144 0.71 -12.99 -1.26
N ALA A 145 0.76 -14.14 -0.61
CA ALA A 145 1.81 -15.15 -0.81
C ALA A 145 1.50 -16.14 -1.95
N THR A 146 0.23 -16.33 -2.28
CA THR A 146 -0.24 -17.29 -3.29
C THR A 146 -0.56 -16.62 -4.63
N ALA A 147 -0.31 -15.31 -4.73
CA ALA A 147 -0.59 -14.51 -5.90
C ALA A 147 0.29 -14.79 -7.10
N ALA A 148 -0.32 -14.73 -8.29
CA ALA A 148 0.37 -14.88 -9.57
C ALA A 148 1.28 -13.68 -9.94
N TRP A 149 1.47 -12.70 -9.05
CA TRP A 149 2.28 -11.51 -9.33
C TRP A 149 3.73 -11.83 -9.68
N ALA A 150 4.33 -12.86 -9.05
CA ALA A 150 5.66 -13.31 -9.46
C ALA A 150 5.68 -13.77 -10.91
N GLN A 151 4.72 -14.60 -11.29
CA GLN A 151 4.59 -15.18 -12.61
C GLN A 151 4.32 -14.10 -13.66
N GLU A 152 3.42 -13.13 -13.38
CA GLU A 152 3.17 -11.99 -14.26
C GLU A 152 4.44 -11.15 -14.50
N ARG A 153 5.26 -10.95 -13.46
CA ARG A 153 6.54 -10.25 -13.61
C ARG A 153 7.53 -11.04 -14.44
N VAL A 154 7.65 -12.35 -14.21
CA VAL A 154 8.48 -13.23 -15.03
C VAL A 154 8.03 -13.15 -16.48
N ASN A 155 6.72 -13.23 -16.75
CA ASN A 155 6.17 -13.05 -18.10
C ASN A 155 6.58 -11.71 -18.71
N GLY A 156 6.45 -10.60 -17.96
CA GLY A 156 6.87 -9.28 -18.43
C GLY A 156 8.38 -9.17 -18.67
N MET A 157 9.22 -9.82 -17.86
CA MET A 157 10.67 -9.89 -18.07
C MET A 157 11.00 -10.68 -19.33
N LEU A 158 10.38 -11.86 -19.50
CA LEU A 158 10.57 -12.71 -20.66
C LEU A 158 10.13 -12.02 -21.96
N GLN A 159 9.04 -11.25 -21.93
CA GLN A 159 8.58 -10.46 -23.08
C GLN A 159 9.58 -9.37 -23.52
N ARG A 160 10.42 -8.87 -22.62
CA ARG A 160 11.46 -7.87 -22.94
C ARG A 160 12.75 -8.48 -23.45
N LEU A 161 12.93 -9.79 -23.32
CA LEU A 161 14.14 -10.44 -23.82
C LEU A 161 14.14 -10.41 -25.36
N PRO A 162 15.22 -9.96 -26.00
CA PRO A 162 15.32 -9.99 -27.45
C PRO A 162 15.31 -11.45 -27.89
N THR A 163 14.30 -11.82 -28.68
CA THR A 163 14.20 -13.14 -29.29
C THR A 163 14.76 -13.09 -30.71
N ASN A 164 15.32 -14.22 -31.16
CA ASN A 164 15.80 -14.39 -32.53
C ASN A 164 14.66 -14.54 -33.56
N ARG A 165 13.39 -14.47 -33.12
CA ARG A 165 12.15 -14.62 -33.91
C ARG A 165 11.99 -15.98 -34.62
N HIS A 166 12.81 -16.97 -34.30
CA HIS A 166 12.64 -18.35 -34.75
C HIS A 166 11.77 -19.11 -33.75
N LEU A 167 10.50 -19.35 -34.09
CA LEU A 167 9.47 -19.89 -33.18
C LEU A 167 9.96 -21.13 -32.39
N ASP A 168 10.60 -22.08 -33.07
CA ASP A 168 11.08 -23.33 -32.45
C ASP A 168 12.24 -23.13 -31.46
N GLU A 169 12.97 -22.02 -31.57
CA GLU A 169 14.14 -21.71 -30.74
C GLU A 169 13.83 -20.71 -29.61
N ILE A 170 12.63 -20.11 -29.60
CA ILE A 170 12.21 -19.14 -28.58
C ILE A 170 12.35 -19.72 -27.16
N PRO A 171 11.86 -20.94 -26.84
CA PRO A 171 11.98 -21.47 -25.48
C PRO A 171 13.44 -21.60 -25.02
N LYS A 172 14.31 -22.12 -25.90
CA LYS A 172 15.75 -22.27 -25.63
C LYS A 172 16.43 -20.91 -25.44
N THR A 173 16.10 -19.93 -26.28
CA THR A 173 16.64 -18.57 -26.21
C THR A 173 16.23 -17.89 -24.91
N LEU A 174 14.94 -17.92 -24.56
CA LEU A 174 14.42 -17.34 -23.32
C LEU A 174 15.09 -17.97 -22.10
N MET A 175 15.19 -19.29 -22.04
CA MET A 175 15.83 -19.99 -20.92
C MET A 175 17.32 -19.63 -20.79
N THR A 176 18.05 -19.61 -21.91
CA THR A 176 19.48 -19.24 -21.92
C THR A 176 19.69 -17.81 -21.44
N LYS A 177 18.91 -16.85 -21.96
CA LYS A 177 19.00 -15.45 -21.56
C LYS A 177 18.59 -15.24 -20.10
N TRP A 178 17.57 -15.95 -19.62
CA TRP A 178 17.16 -15.94 -18.22
C TRP A 178 18.29 -16.41 -17.30
N HIS A 179 18.94 -17.54 -17.61
CA HIS A 179 20.07 -18.04 -16.81
C HIS A 179 21.24 -17.06 -16.79
N ILE A 180 21.61 -16.47 -17.93
CA ILE A 180 22.66 -15.44 -17.99
C ILE A 180 22.30 -14.25 -17.11
N TYR A 181 21.05 -13.77 -17.21
CA TYR A 181 20.58 -12.63 -16.41
C TYR A 181 20.56 -12.96 -14.91
N SER A 182 20.07 -14.14 -14.52
CA SER A 182 20.04 -14.59 -13.13
C SER A 182 21.44 -14.74 -12.55
N ASN A 183 22.39 -15.27 -13.32
CA ASN A 183 23.79 -15.36 -12.89
C ASN A 183 24.41 -13.97 -12.74
N LEU A 184 24.14 -13.04 -13.66
CA LEU A 184 24.62 -11.67 -13.56
C LEU A 184 24.05 -10.95 -12.32
N GLN A 185 22.74 -11.07 -12.06
CA GLN A 185 22.13 -10.52 -10.86
C GLN A 185 22.70 -11.16 -9.59
N SER A 186 22.87 -12.48 -9.58
CA SER A 186 23.50 -13.18 -8.46
C SER A 186 24.95 -12.77 -8.25
N LEU A 187 25.68 -12.39 -9.31
CA LEU A 187 27.03 -11.82 -9.17
C LEU A 187 26.96 -10.40 -8.62
N GLN A 188 26.03 -9.55 -9.10
CA GLN A 188 25.83 -8.20 -8.58
C GLN A 188 25.40 -8.19 -7.10
N GLN A 189 24.56 -9.15 -6.70
CA GLN A 189 24.09 -9.31 -5.31
C GLN A 189 25.06 -10.12 -4.44
N GLY A 190 25.70 -11.14 -5.01
CA GLY A 190 26.68 -12.02 -4.37
C GLY A 190 28.10 -11.45 -4.33
N THR A 191 28.32 -10.26 -4.89
CA THR A 191 29.46 -9.42 -4.55
C THR A 191 29.22 -8.85 -3.15
N THR A 192 29.33 -9.75 -2.16
CA THR A 192 29.77 -9.47 -0.80
C THR A 192 31.31 -9.43 -0.77
N TYR A 193 31.95 -8.97 -1.85
CA TYR A 193 33.06 -8.04 -1.68
C TYR A 193 32.37 -6.72 -1.39
N ILE A 194 32.46 -6.13 -0.20
CA ILE A 194 33.58 -5.23 0.08
C ILE A 194 34.09 -4.56 -1.21
N THR A 195 33.20 -3.97 -2.01
CA THR A 195 33.40 -2.56 -2.38
C THR A 195 33.20 -1.84 -1.03
N GLN A 196 34.20 -1.32 -0.31
CA GLN A 196 35.39 -0.58 -0.80
C GLN A 196 35.13 0.32 -2.02
N SER A 197 33.86 0.54 -2.36
CA SER A 197 33.30 1.85 -2.51
C SER A 197 32.51 2.09 -1.20
N ILE A 198 33.14 2.22 -0.03
CA ILE A 198 33.84 3.47 0.29
C ILE A 198 34.03 4.35 -0.96
N GLU A 199 32.93 4.81 -1.56
CA GLU A 199 32.92 6.25 -1.73
C GLU A 199 33.23 6.72 -0.32
N GLN A 200 34.37 7.38 -0.17
CA GLN A 200 34.59 8.24 0.98
C GLN A 200 33.49 9.32 0.90
N GLU A 201 32.21 8.94 0.99
CA GLU A 201 31.16 9.78 1.50
C GLU A 201 31.65 10.03 2.92
N ALA A 202 32.30 11.19 3.10
CA ALA A 202 32.79 11.66 4.37
C ALA A 202 31.76 11.26 5.42
N LEU A 203 32.18 10.47 6.43
CA LEU A 203 31.31 10.07 7.54
C LEU A 203 30.73 11.38 8.09
N LEU A 204 29.52 11.71 7.70
CA LEU A 204 28.89 12.96 8.05
C LEU A 204 28.52 12.82 9.51
N THR A 205 29.41 13.27 10.38
CA THR A 205 29.15 13.33 11.81
C THR A 205 28.39 14.62 12.10
N MET A 206 27.40 14.52 12.96
CA MET A 206 26.63 15.66 13.43
C MET A 206 26.63 15.65 14.95
N GLU A 207 26.85 16.81 15.55
CA GLU A 207 26.61 17.00 16.96
C GLU A 207 25.10 17.18 17.18
N LEU A 208 24.51 16.28 17.96
CA LEU A 208 23.09 16.39 18.32
C LEU A 208 22.88 17.61 19.21
N GLU A 209 21.95 18.49 18.81
CA GLU A 209 21.55 19.62 19.64
C GLU A 209 21.09 19.16 21.04
N PRO A 210 21.29 19.96 22.10
CA PRO A 210 20.97 19.56 23.47
C PRO A 210 19.54 19.02 23.68
N PRO A 211 18.48 19.59 23.07
CA PRO A 211 17.12 19.04 23.20
C PRO A 211 16.96 17.65 22.57
N LEU A 212 17.61 17.41 21.43
CA LEU A 212 17.60 16.12 20.74
C LEU A 212 18.41 15.07 21.51
N LEU A 213 19.57 15.46 22.06
CA LEU A 213 20.38 14.59 22.91
C LEU A 213 19.57 14.10 24.12
N VAL A 214 18.82 14.96 24.79
CA VAL A 214 17.95 14.58 25.92
C VAL A 214 16.87 13.59 25.48
N LYS A 215 16.26 13.80 24.30
CA LYS A 215 15.26 12.87 23.75
C LYS A 215 15.87 11.52 23.42
N TRP A 216 17.07 11.50 22.82
CA TRP A 216 17.78 10.27 22.52
C TRP A 216 18.17 9.52 23.80
N LYS A 217 18.73 10.19 24.82
CA LYS A 217 19.02 9.60 26.13
C LYS A 217 17.80 8.92 26.76
N ARG A 218 16.63 9.59 26.70
CA ARG A 218 15.36 9.01 27.18
C ARG A 218 14.93 7.79 26.35
N ALA A 219 15.08 7.84 25.03
CA ALA A 219 14.72 6.74 24.14
C ALA A 219 15.61 5.50 24.41
N VAL A 220 16.91 5.69 24.61
CA VAL A 220 17.85 4.64 25.02
C VAL A 220 17.42 4.01 26.35
N ALA A 221 17.21 4.83 27.39
CA ALA A 221 16.82 4.33 28.70
C ALA A 221 15.46 3.60 28.72
N SER A 222 14.52 4.00 27.86
CA SER A 222 13.22 3.33 27.74
C SER A 222 13.28 1.93 27.14
N GLN A 223 14.34 1.63 26.39
CA GLN A 223 14.54 0.33 25.72
C GLN A 223 15.24 -0.68 26.63
N ASP A 224 16.10 -0.24 27.54
CA ASP A 224 16.87 -1.12 28.44
C ASP A 224 16.07 -1.63 29.66
N GLY A 225 14.74 -1.51 29.63
CA GLY A 225 13.85 -2.09 30.65
C GLY A 225 13.87 -1.40 32.02
N GLN A 226 14.55 -0.26 32.19
CA GLN A 226 14.52 0.53 33.43
C GLN A 226 13.24 1.37 33.55
N SER A 227 12.08 0.72 33.45
CA SER A 227 10.77 1.36 33.65
C SER A 227 10.00 0.68 34.76
N GLN A 228 10.39 0.95 36.00
CA GLN A 228 9.48 1.08 37.15
C GLN A 228 10.21 1.81 38.28
N SER A 229 9.72 3.01 38.62
CA SER A 229 10.17 3.89 39.71
C SER A 229 11.44 4.71 39.48
N LEU A 230 11.39 5.76 38.64
CA LEU A 230 12.31 6.90 38.83
C LEU A 230 11.58 8.23 38.60
N ARG A 231 11.37 8.94 39.72
CA ARG A 231 10.97 10.35 39.75
C ARG A 231 12.05 11.20 39.07
N ILE A 232 11.63 12.38 38.62
CA ILE A 232 12.44 13.50 38.10
C ILE A 232 13.79 13.57 38.84
N GLY A 233 14.81 12.98 38.24
CA GLY A 233 16.16 12.84 38.79
C GLY A 233 17.05 12.36 37.65
N HIS A 234 18.16 13.06 37.43
CA HIS A 234 19.11 12.93 36.33
C HIS A 234 19.22 11.51 35.73
N LEU A 235 18.76 11.33 34.49
CA LEU A 235 19.12 10.18 33.65
C LEU A 235 20.59 10.33 33.26
N ASP A 236 21.47 9.67 34.00
CA ASP A 236 22.92 9.72 33.81
C ASP A 236 23.39 8.73 32.73
N VAL A 237 22.67 8.66 31.60
CA VAL A 237 23.20 8.01 30.40
C VAL A 237 24.18 9.01 29.76
N CYS A 238 25.46 8.77 29.97
CA CYS A 238 26.53 9.56 29.37
C CYS A 238 26.66 9.18 27.89
N LEU A 239 25.87 9.86 27.04
CA LEU A 239 26.00 9.77 25.59
C LEU A 239 26.76 10.98 25.05
N ASP A 240 27.82 10.72 24.30
CA ASP A 240 28.47 11.69 23.42
C ASP A 240 27.46 12.16 22.35
N PRO A 241 27.27 13.48 22.17
CA PRO A 241 26.36 14.03 21.15
C PRO A 241 26.80 13.76 19.70
N MET A 242 28.05 13.35 19.46
CA MET A 242 28.55 13.07 18.13
C MET A 242 27.99 11.76 17.59
N VAL A 243 27.19 11.86 16.53
CA VAL A 243 26.56 10.71 15.85
C VAL A 243 26.90 10.66 14.38
N GLN A 244 26.94 9.45 13.83
CA GLN A 244 27.13 9.22 12.41
C GLN A 244 25.79 9.31 11.70
N LEU A 245 25.63 10.26 10.78
CA LEU A 245 24.44 10.36 9.95
C LEU A 245 24.42 9.28 8.87
N LEU A 246 23.21 8.80 8.59
CA LEU A 246 22.92 7.90 7.49
C LEU A 246 21.99 8.58 6.49
N ARG A 247 22.26 8.33 5.21
CA ARG A 247 21.40 8.77 4.11
C ARG A 247 20.07 8.02 4.05
N SER A 248 20.10 6.72 4.34
CA SER A 248 18.96 5.82 4.21
C SER A 248 19.13 4.54 5.02
N ILE A 249 18.02 3.86 5.32
CA ILE A 249 17.99 2.51 5.93
C ILE A 249 17.01 1.61 5.21
N GLN A 250 17.13 0.30 5.40
CA GLN A 250 16.16 -0.69 4.92
C GLN A 250 15.24 -1.10 6.07
N VAL A 251 13.93 -0.93 5.88
CA VAL A 251 12.89 -1.44 6.79
C VAL A 251 11.90 -2.24 5.97
N ASP A 252 11.69 -3.51 6.31
CA ASP A 252 10.88 -4.45 5.52
C ASP A 252 11.25 -4.44 4.02
N ARG A 253 12.57 -4.40 3.73
CA ARG A 253 13.15 -4.31 2.38
C ARG A 253 12.76 -3.06 1.59
N LYS A 254 12.25 -2.02 2.27
CA LYS A 254 11.92 -0.72 1.69
C LYS A 254 12.90 0.32 2.20
N THR A 255 13.43 1.12 1.29
CA THR A 255 14.36 2.20 1.62
C THR A 255 13.63 3.36 2.27
N VAL A 256 13.91 3.62 3.55
CA VAL A 256 13.51 4.84 4.26
C VAL A 256 14.63 5.86 4.14
N THR A 257 14.28 7.12 3.84
CA THR A 257 15.26 8.22 3.65
C THR A 257 14.83 9.46 4.43
N THR A 258 15.65 10.51 4.43
CA THR A 258 15.19 11.85 4.84
C THR A 258 14.57 12.59 3.66
N LYS A 259 13.80 13.66 3.94
CA LYS A 259 13.12 14.47 2.90
C LYS A 259 14.08 14.99 1.83
N LYS A 260 15.32 15.34 2.23
CA LYS A 260 16.37 15.86 1.35
C LYS A 260 16.66 14.92 0.17
N TYR A 261 16.56 13.61 0.39
CA TYR A 261 16.89 12.61 -0.64
C TYR A 261 15.67 12.16 -1.43
N HIS A 262 14.55 11.91 -0.76
CA HIS A 262 13.30 11.55 -1.43
C HIS A 262 12.11 11.87 -0.52
N GLU A 263 11.19 12.71 -1.00
CA GLU A 263 10.04 13.15 -0.21
C GLU A 263 9.16 11.96 0.21
N GLY A 264 8.68 11.15 -0.74
CA GLY A 264 7.84 9.98 -0.44
C GLY A 264 8.45 8.92 0.49
N ASN A 265 9.74 8.58 0.33
CA ASN A 265 10.44 7.62 1.20
C ASN A 265 10.77 8.20 2.59
N SER A 266 10.60 9.51 2.78
CA SER A 266 10.79 10.13 4.09
C SER A 266 9.55 10.08 4.97
N LEU A 267 8.38 9.83 4.37
CA LEU A 267 7.10 9.81 5.06
C LEU A 267 6.85 8.42 5.64
N VAL A 268 6.71 8.35 6.95
CA VAL A 268 6.69 7.10 7.71
C VAL A 268 5.49 7.01 8.64
N GLU A 269 5.05 5.78 8.82
CA GLU A 269 4.11 5.31 9.84
C GLU A 269 4.93 4.64 10.94
N PHE A 270 4.70 4.97 12.20
CA PHE A 270 5.51 4.47 13.31
C PHE A 270 4.72 4.39 14.62
N HIS A 271 5.22 3.56 15.54
CA HIS A 271 4.72 3.51 16.91
C HIS A 271 5.43 4.55 17.77
N LEU A 272 4.66 5.41 18.42
CA LEU A 272 5.12 6.26 19.51
C LEU A 272 4.49 5.75 20.80
N ARG A 273 5.26 4.99 21.58
CA ARG A 273 4.77 4.24 22.75
C ARG A 273 3.70 3.22 22.34
N LYS A 274 2.42 3.49 22.63
CA LYS A 274 1.28 2.63 22.29
C LYS A 274 0.47 3.19 21.11
N ASP A 275 0.76 4.42 20.69
CA ASP A 275 -0.02 5.10 19.67
C ASP A 275 0.65 4.96 18.31
N GLN A 276 -0.15 4.61 17.32
CA GLN A 276 0.25 4.65 15.91
C GLN A 276 0.18 6.11 15.43
N ARG A 277 1.29 6.62 14.90
CA ARG A 277 1.45 7.99 14.42
C ARG A 277 2.03 8.01 13.01
N PHE A 278 1.88 9.16 12.35
CA PHE A 278 2.44 9.43 11.04
C PHE A 278 3.36 10.65 11.09
N GLY A 279 4.38 10.70 10.25
CA GLY A 279 5.32 11.81 10.26
C GLY A 279 6.34 11.77 9.13
N GLU A 280 7.29 12.69 9.21
CA GLU A 280 8.37 12.83 8.25
C GLU A 280 9.72 12.60 8.94
N THR A 281 10.58 11.79 8.31
CA THR A 281 11.93 11.51 8.80
C THR A 281 12.85 12.69 8.54
N GLU A 282 13.36 13.28 9.61
CA GLU A 282 14.26 14.44 9.60
C GLU A 282 15.71 13.99 9.45
N ASN A 283 16.17 13.10 10.34
CA ASN A 283 17.53 12.57 10.37
C ASN A 283 17.51 11.09 10.67
N ILE A 284 18.51 10.38 10.15
CA ILE A 284 18.78 8.98 10.47
C ILE A 284 20.22 8.91 10.94
N PHE A 285 20.49 8.24 12.05
CA PHE A 285 21.83 8.18 12.60
C PHE A 285 22.13 6.89 13.37
N GLN A 286 23.42 6.62 13.53
CA GLN A 286 23.96 5.57 14.36
C GLN A 286 25.00 6.15 15.33
N SER A 287 25.25 5.44 16.42
CA SER A 287 26.30 5.77 17.36
C SER A 287 27.02 4.51 17.79
N THR A 288 28.33 4.59 17.96
CA THR A 288 29.17 3.53 18.53
C THR A 288 28.73 3.16 19.95
N GLN A 289 28.07 4.07 20.65
CA GLN A 289 27.54 3.88 22.00
C GLN A 289 26.26 3.04 22.05
N THR A 290 25.57 2.87 20.91
CA THR A 290 24.39 2.00 20.78
C THR A 290 24.59 1.06 19.59
N PRO A 291 25.52 0.09 19.69
CA PRO A 291 25.90 -0.75 18.56
C PRO A 291 24.71 -1.57 18.05
N GLY A 292 24.60 -1.71 16.73
CA GLY A 292 23.54 -2.47 16.06
C GLY A 292 22.17 -1.78 16.03
N LYS A 293 21.99 -0.62 16.69
CA LYS A 293 20.74 0.15 16.65
C LYS A 293 20.86 1.32 15.69
N THR A 294 19.80 1.55 14.93
CA THR A 294 19.65 2.74 14.10
C THR A 294 18.52 3.62 14.64
N TRP A 295 18.80 4.90 14.76
CA TRP A 295 17.89 5.89 15.33
C TRP A 295 17.39 6.83 14.24
N LEU A 296 16.14 7.24 14.39
CA LEU A 296 15.50 8.21 13.51
C LEU A 296 14.95 9.35 14.33
N VAL A 297 15.26 10.57 13.88
CA VAL A 297 14.55 11.77 14.30
C VAL A 297 13.37 11.92 13.36
N VAL A 298 12.16 11.82 13.90
CA VAL A 298 10.92 11.92 13.14
C VAL A 298 10.13 13.13 13.63
N ARG A 299 9.54 13.86 12.69
CA ARG A 299 8.60 14.96 12.96
C ARG A 299 7.18 14.42 12.81
N PRO A 300 6.47 14.13 13.91
CA PRO A 300 5.10 13.63 13.83
C PRO A 300 4.18 14.71 13.27
N PHE A 301 3.21 14.32 12.45
CA PHE A 301 2.10 15.20 12.11
C PHE A 301 1.20 15.40 13.33
N LYS A 302 0.65 16.60 13.45
CA LYS A 302 -0.26 16.95 14.52
C LYS A 302 -1.63 16.34 14.28
N GLU A 303 -2.08 15.53 15.24
CA GLU A 303 -3.34 14.78 15.13
C GLU A 303 -4.56 15.71 15.15
N LEU A 304 -5.64 15.24 14.52
CA LEU A 304 -6.97 15.83 14.66
C LEU A 304 -7.84 14.98 15.58
N PRO A 305 -8.81 15.59 16.29
CA PRO A 305 -9.82 14.82 17.02
C PRO A 305 -10.60 13.92 16.05
N ARG A 306 -10.88 12.68 16.47
CA ARG A 306 -11.59 11.68 15.66
C ARG A 306 -12.93 12.16 15.11
N SER A 307 -13.64 13.05 15.82
CA SER A 307 -14.92 13.64 15.37
C SER A 307 -14.80 14.53 14.14
N LYS A 308 -13.59 15.00 13.82
CA LYS A 308 -13.29 15.82 12.64
C LYS A 308 -12.62 15.02 11.52
N ASP A 309 -12.33 13.74 11.76
CA ASP A 309 -11.71 12.87 10.79
C ASP A 309 -12.80 12.17 9.95
N PRO A 310 -12.94 12.46 8.65
CA PRO A 310 -13.91 11.79 7.78
C PRO A 310 -13.64 10.29 7.63
N TYR A 311 -12.44 9.82 7.98
CA TYR A 311 -12.05 8.41 7.94
C TYR A 311 -12.27 7.70 9.29
N GLY A 312 -12.72 8.41 10.33
CA GLY A 312 -12.78 7.92 11.71
C GLY A 312 -13.66 6.68 11.93
N ASP A 313 -14.63 6.44 11.04
CA ASP A 313 -15.53 5.28 11.06
C ASP A 313 -14.95 4.05 10.30
N TYR A 314 -13.78 4.21 9.67
CA TYR A 314 -13.18 3.21 8.79
C TYR A 314 -11.73 2.89 9.17
N PRO A 315 -11.48 2.33 10.38
CA PRO A 315 -10.12 2.10 10.90
C PRO A 315 -9.26 1.18 10.01
N ASP A 316 -9.87 0.21 9.33
CA ASP A 316 -9.14 -0.79 8.51
C ASP A 316 -8.56 -0.19 7.22
N LEU A 317 -9.04 1.00 6.82
CA LEU A 317 -8.47 1.72 5.67
C LEU A 317 -7.09 2.30 5.97
N ASN A 318 -6.69 2.31 7.26
CA ASN A 318 -5.46 2.91 7.74
C ASN A 318 -5.23 4.32 7.18
N CYS A 319 -6.32 5.09 7.09
CA CYS A 319 -6.33 6.45 6.57
C CYS A 319 -6.79 7.40 7.69
N ARG A 320 -6.10 8.53 7.83
CA ARG A 320 -6.46 9.57 8.80
C ARG A 320 -6.29 10.96 8.22
N LEU A 321 -7.10 11.89 8.71
CA LEU A 321 -6.91 13.31 8.47
C LEU A 321 -6.07 13.90 9.60
N VAL A 322 -4.94 14.51 9.27
CA VAL A 322 -4.05 15.20 10.23
C VAL A 322 -3.87 16.66 9.81
N LYS A 323 -3.37 17.50 10.71
CA LYS A 323 -3.01 18.88 10.36
C LYS A 323 -1.70 18.89 9.57
N ALA A 324 -1.54 19.86 8.67
CA ALA A 324 -0.27 20.12 7.99
C ALA A 324 0.75 20.85 8.89
N GLU A 325 0.76 20.52 10.18
CA GLU A 325 1.66 21.04 11.20
C GLU A 325 2.43 19.87 11.81
N PHE A 326 3.67 20.11 12.22
CA PHE A 326 4.45 19.13 12.95
C PHE A 326 4.34 19.34 14.46
N GLU A 327 4.35 18.24 15.20
CA GLU A 327 4.63 18.24 16.64
C GLU A 327 6.13 18.31 16.89
N SER A 328 6.52 18.38 18.17
CA SER A 328 7.92 18.27 18.56
C SER A 328 8.53 16.99 18.03
N ASN A 329 9.73 17.08 17.45
CA ASN A 329 10.45 15.91 16.96
C ASN A 329 10.63 14.84 18.05
N VAL A 330 10.64 13.59 17.63
CA VAL A 330 10.81 12.41 18.49
C VAL A 330 11.96 11.58 17.97
N VAL A 331 12.67 10.92 18.89
CA VAL A 331 13.74 9.98 18.55
C VAL A 331 13.20 8.58 18.74
N ILE A 332 13.15 7.81 17.66
CA ILE A 332 12.67 6.43 17.65
C ILE A 332 13.73 5.48 17.09
N THR A 333 13.59 4.20 17.37
CA THR A 333 14.39 3.14 16.75
C THR A 333 13.80 2.73 15.40
N SER A 334 14.63 2.17 14.52
CA SER A 334 14.16 1.57 13.25
C SER A 334 13.04 0.54 13.45
N ASP A 335 13.07 -0.20 14.56
CA ASP A 335 12.08 -1.26 14.88
C ASP A 335 10.70 -0.68 15.22
N SER A 336 10.63 0.60 15.56
CA SER A 336 9.36 1.30 15.81
C SER A 336 8.64 1.70 14.52
N ILE A 337 9.30 1.62 13.37
CA ILE A 337 8.70 1.94 12.07
C ILE A 337 7.74 0.83 11.66
N ILE A 338 6.53 1.23 11.30
CA ILE A 338 5.46 0.36 10.83
C ILE A 338 5.54 0.21 9.30
N GLY A 339 5.87 1.29 8.59
CA GLY A 339 5.95 1.33 7.14
C GLY A 339 6.05 2.76 6.59
N HIS A 340 5.86 2.90 5.28
CA HIS A 340 5.74 4.20 4.62
C HIS A 340 4.28 4.65 4.57
N VAL A 341 4.06 5.93 4.26
CA VAL A 341 2.72 6.46 4.01
C VAL A 341 2.61 7.12 2.63
N ALA A 342 1.38 7.17 2.11
CA ALA A 342 0.99 8.07 1.04
C ALA A 342 0.32 9.30 1.64
N ILE A 343 0.58 10.49 1.11
CA ILE A 343 -0.08 11.72 1.61
C ILE A 343 -0.64 12.58 0.49
N MET A 344 -1.77 13.24 0.75
CA MET A 344 -2.27 14.35 -0.06
C MET A 344 -2.50 15.56 0.84
N ARG A 345 -1.97 16.71 0.43
CA ARG A 345 -2.14 17.98 1.13
C ARG A 345 -3.40 18.68 0.66
N HIS A 346 -4.09 19.31 1.60
CA HIS A 346 -5.34 20.03 1.36
C HIS A 346 -5.23 21.44 1.89
N ALA A 347 -5.72 22.39 1.11
CA ALA A 347 -5.77 23.80 1.50
C ALA A 347 -6.66 24.01 2.73
N ALA A 348 -6.48 25.14 3.41
CA ALA A 348 -7.40 25.59 4.44
C ALA A 348 -8.83 25.67 3.88
N GLY A 349 -9.81 25.24 4.68
CA GLY A 349 -11.23 25.25 4.33
C GLY A 349 -11.75 23.96 3.68
N THR A 350 -10.91 23.09 3.10
CA THR A 350 -11.35 21.87 2.40
C THR A 350 -12.24 20.96 3.25
N PHE A 351 -11.92 20.79 4.53
CA PHE A 351 -12.70 20.00 5.50
C PHE A 351 -13.44 20.87 6.51
N GLY A 352 -13.69 22.14 6.20
CA GLY A 352 -14.26 23.11 7.16
C GLY A 352 -13.32 23.46 8.31
N LEU A 353 -12.00 23.29 8.10
CA LEU A 353 -10.94 23.59 9.06
C LEU A 353 -10.17 24.84 8.62
N SER A 354 -9.79 25.71 9.56
CA SER A 354 -9.08 26.95 9.25
C SER A 354 -7.63 26.75 8.81
N GLY A 355 -7.02 25.62 9.16
CA GLY A 355 -5.65 25.27 8.79
C GLY A 355 -5.58 24.26 7.65
N GLU A 356 -4.43 24.19 7.01
CA GLU A 356 -4.10 23.15 6.04
C GLU A 356 -4.12 21.75 6.70
N THR A 357 -4.53 20.76 5.93
CA THR A 357 -4.65 19.37 6.40
C THR A 357 -3.99 18.40 5.45
N ILE A 358 -3.76 17.18 5.91
CA ILE A 358 -3.15 16.11 5.14
C ILE A 358 -4.01 14.87 5.32
N SER A 359 -4.45 14.26 4.23
CA SER A 359 -4.94 12.88 4.26
C SER A 359 -3.74 11.95 4.15
N VAL A 360 -3.57 11.08 5.14
CA VAL A 360 -2.44 10.16 5.26
C VAL A 360 -2.95 8.74 5.21
N VAL A 361 -2.40 7.92 4.33
CA VAL A 361 -2.74 6.49 4.19
C VAL A 361 -1.49 5.65 4.49
N GLY A 362 -1.57 4.78 5.48
CA GLY A 362 -0.50 3.85 5.82
C GLY A 362 -0.36 2.72 4.79
N LEU A 363 0.87 2.47 4.35
CA LEU A 363 1.17 1.56 3.23
C LEU A 363 1.80 0.24 3.69
N ARG A 364 1.76 -0.10 4.99
CA ARG A 364 2.29 -1.37 5.51
C ARG A 364 1.74 -2.58 4.75
N THR A 365 0.43 -2.58 4.51
CA THR A 365 -0.28 -3.67 3.81
C THR A 365 -0.29 -3.49 2.29
N ALA A 366 0.29 -2.40 1.77
CA ALA A 366 0.46 -2.25 0.33
C ALA A 366 1.62 -3.12 -0.15
N VAL A 367 1.46 -3.65 -1.36
CA VAL A 367 2.41 -4.59 -1.96
C VAL A 367 3.33 -3.82 -2.89
N SER A 368 4.65 -4.00 -2.69
CA SER A 368 5.60 -3.60 -3.72
C SER A 368 5.55 -4.64 -4.83
N VAL A 369 5.32 -4.19 -6.06
CA VAL A 369 5.42 -5.07 -7.23
C VAL A 369 6.88 -5.54 -7.42
N CYS A 370 7.87 -4.93 -6.77
CA CYS A 370 9.25 -5.39 -6.76
C CYS A 370 9.59 -6.47 -5.71
N CYS A 371 8.63 -7.06 -4.98
CA CYS A 371 8.98 -8.02 -3.92
C CYS A 371 9.41 -9.40 -4.46
N GLU A 372 10.66 -9.78 -4.20
CA GLU A 372 11.31 -11.08 -4.52
C GLU A 372 10.74 -12.28 -3.73
N GLU A 373 9.97 -12.06 -2.65
CA GLU A 373 9.48 -13.15 -1.78
C GLU A 373 8.62 -14.20 -2.50
N CYS A 374 7.97 -13.83 -3.60
CA CYS A 374 7.11 -14.73 -4.37
C CYS A 374 7.88 -15.80 -5.18
N CYS A 375 9.22 -15.76 -5.26
CA CYS A 375 10.00 -16.75 -6.02
C CYS A 375 10.29 -18.06 -5.27
N SER A 376 9.95 -18.19 -3.98
CA SER A 376 10.51 -19.26 -3.13
C SER A 376 9.66 -20.52 -2.93
N ARG A 377 8.42 -20.58 -3.45
CA ARG A 377 7.57 -21.78 -3.27
C ARG A 377 6.98 -22.26 -4.60
N GLY A 378 7.69 -23.22 -5.20
CA GLY A 378 7.33 -23.90 -6.45
C GLY A 378 6.16 -24.87 -6.30
N VAL A 379 4.97 -24.35 -6.03
CA VAL A 379 3.72 -25.09 -6.22
C VAL A 379 2.73 -24.17 -6.91
N CYS A 380 2.28 -24.55 -8.10
CA CYS A 380 0.85 -24.72 -8.40
C CYS A 380 0.47 -24.41 -9.86
N TRP A 381 0.09 -25.46 -10.59
CA TRP A 381 -0.56 -25.35 -11.90
C TRP A 381 -2.10 -25.23 -11.80
N LEU A 382 -2.69 -25.40 -10.61
CA LEU A 382 -4.15 -25.29 -10.39
C LEU A 382 -4.60 -23.87 -9.97
N ILE A 383 -3.65 -23.02 -9.55
CA ILE A 383 -3.92 -21.71 -8.95
C ILE A 383 -4.19 -20.62 -9.99
N HIS A 384 -3.77 -20.80 -11.25
CA HIS A 384 -3.93 -19.78 -12.30
C HIS A 384 -5.40 -19.39 -12.55
N HIS A 385 -6.33 -20.35 -12.47
CA HIS A 385 -7.76 -20.13 -12.77
C HIS A 385 -8.54 -19.56 -11.58
N VAL A 386 -8.14 -19.89 -10.35
CA VAL A 386 -8.68 -19.28 -9.12
C VAL A 386 -8.12 -17.87 -8.94
N TRP A 387 -6.95 -17.58 -9.51
CA TRP A 387 -6.25 -16.31 -9.33
C TRP A 387 -6.44 -15.27 -10.43
N ASP A 388 -6.91 -15.64 -11.61
CA ASP A 388 -7.59 -14.69 -12.50
C ASP A 388 -8.80 -14.04 -11.78
N ALA A 389 -9.37 -14.70 -10.75
CA ALA A 389 -10.37 -14.11 -9.86
C ALA A 389 -9.78 -13.21 -8.76
N LEU A 390 -8.48 -13.34 -8.45
CA LEU A 390 -7.69 -12.37 -7.66
C LEU A 390 -7.09 -11.26 -8.51
N ALA A 391 -7.50 -11.16 -9.76
CA ALA A 391 -7.87 -9.86 -10.27
C ALA A 391 -9.10 -9.33 -9.48
N PHE A 392 -8.93 -9.06 -8.18
CA PHE A 392 -9.75 -8.09 -7.45
C PHE A 392 -9.74 -6.70 -8.15
N CYS A 393 -8.79 -6.57 -9.07
CA CYS A 393 -8.56 -5.48 -9.99
C CYS A 393 -9.34 -5.61 -11.31
N ARG A 394 -9.68 -6.82 -11.77
CA ARG A 394 -10.70 -7.02 -12.83
C ARG A 394 -12.10 -7.06 -12.26
N VAL A 395 -12.27 -7.55 -11.04
CA VAL A 395 -13.38 -7.21 -10.15
C VAL A 395 -13.51 -5.70 -10.10
N GLY A 396 -12.45 -4.91 -9.90
CA GLY A 396 -12.51 -3.45 -10.04
C GLY A 396 -12.91 -2.92 -11.43
N LYS A 397 -12.42 -3.55 -12.52
CA LYS A 397 -12.95 -3.30 -13.88
C LYS A 397 -14.46 -3.59 -13.99
N ASP A 398 -14.97 -4.58 -13.26
CA ASP A 398 -16.32 -5.10 -13.38
C ASP A 398 -17.29 -4.58 -12.29
N LEU A 399 -16.77 -3.99 -11.20
CA LEU A 399 -17.49 -3.60 -9.98
C LEU A 399 -17.48 -2.11 -9.69
N ALA A 400 -16.60 -1.35 -10.35
CA ALA A 400 -16.78 0.09 -10.48
C ALA A 400 -17.96 0.47 -11.41
N MET A 401 -18.67 -0.50 -11.98
CA MET A 401 -19.41 -0.29 -13.23
C MET A 401 -20.81 -0.91 -13.22
N ILE A 402 -21.65 -0.51 -12.26
CA ILE A 402 -23.09 -0.77 -12.40
C ILE A 402 -23.90 0.47 -12.84
N GLU A 403 -23.38 1.68 -12.69
CA GLU A 403 -23.96 2.85 -13.41
C GLU A 403 -22.92 3.92 -13.78
N HIS A 404 -21.72 3.87 -13.18
CA HIS A 404 -20.88 5.07 -13.10
C HIS A 404 -20.09 5.41 -14.38
N LEU A 405 -20.07 4.55 -15.41
CA LEU A 405 -19.21 4.73 -16.58
C LEU A 405 -19.77 4.10 -17.87
N ASP A 406 -21.07 4.26 -18.15
CA ASP A 406 -21.72 3.68 -19.33
C ASP A 406 -21.12 4.14 -20.69
N LYS A 407 -20.32 5.22 -20.69
CA LYS A 407 -19.54 5.68 -21.85
C LYS A 407 -18.28 4.85 -22.16
N TRP A 408 -17.87 3.92 -21.30
CA TRP A 408 -16.62 3.16 -21.44
C TRP A 408 -16.80 1.77 -22.07
N ARG A 409 -18.05 1.35 -22.34
CA ARG A 409 -18.39 0.07 -22.99
C ARG A 409 -17.75 -0.17 -24.37
N ARG A 410 -17.33 0.87 -25.09
CA ARG A 410 -16.81 0.71 -26.48
C ARG A 410 -15.37 0.20 -26.58
N PHE A 411 -14.64 0.06 -25.48
CA PHE A 411 -13.22 -0.33 -25.55
C PHE A 411 -12.91 -1.80 -25.18
N ALA A 412 -13.93 -2.59 -24.85
CA ALA A 412 -13.74 -4.00 -24.43
C ALA A 412 -14.17 -5.05 -25.48
N VAL A 413 -14.60 -4.63 -26.68
CA VAL A 413 -15.25 -5.52 -27.66
C VAL A 413 -14.28 -6.44 -28.42
N ASP A 414 -12.96 -6.17 -28.42
CA ASP A 414 -12.03 -6.95 -29.25
C ASP A 414 -11.31 -8.12 -28.56
N TRP A 415 -11.61 -8.43 -27.30
CA TRP A 415 -10.97 -9.56 -26.59
C TRP A 415 -11.77 -10.88 -26.62
N VAL A 416 -13.05 -10.83 -26.98
CA VAL A 416 -13.96 -12.00 -27.00
C VAL A 416 -13.77 -12.88 -28.25
N ARG A 417 -13.00 -12.44 -29.26
CA ARG A 417 -12.79 -13.22 -30.50
C ARG A 417 -11.61 -14.20 -30.48
N PHE A 418 -10.74 -14.19 -29.47
CA PHE A 418 -9.47 -14.93 -29.55
C PHE A 418 -9.33 -16.18 -28.68
N PHE A 419 -10.19 -16.40 -27.68
CA PHE A 419 -10.21 -17.66 -26.91
C PHE A 419 -11.64 -18.13 -26.66
N GLY A 420 -12.17 -18.86 -27.64
CA GLY A 420 -13.36 -19.68 -27.47
C GLY A 420 -13.05 -20.91 -26.62
N SER A 421 -14.02 -21.32 -25.81
CA SER A 421 -14.07 -22.53 -24.98
C SER A 421 -13.10 -22.60 -23.80
N ALA A 422 -13.59 -22.29 -22.60
CA ALA A 422 -13.01 -22.73 -21.34
C ALA A 422 -14.13 -23.10 -20.34
N GLU A 423 -15.06 -23.94 -20.80
CA GLU A 423 -16.24 -24.35 -20.04
C GLU A 423 -16.14 -25.79 -19.47
N GLN A 424 -14.94 -26.38 -19.37
CA GLN A 424 -14.83 -27.84 -19.09
C GLN A 424 -13.93 -28.31 -17.93
N VAL A 425 -13.37 -27.45 -17.06
CA VAL A 425 -12.41 -27.94 -16.04
C VAL A 425 -12.88 -27.83 -14.58
N ILE A 426 -14.11 -27.37 -14.30
CA ILE A 426 -14.62 -27.27 -12.91
C ILE A 426 -15.46 -28.50 -12.47
N LEU A 427 -15.66 -29.51 -13.33
CA LEU A 427 -16.52 -30.67 -13.02
C LEU A 427 -15.80 -31.94 -12.52
N PHE A 428 -14.49 -31.94 -12.27
CA PHE A 428 -13.80 -33.10 -11.69
C PHE A 428 -13.26 -32.78 -10.30
N GLY A 429 -14.14 -32.85 -9.31
CA GLY A 429 -13.78 -32.64 -7.90
C GLY A 429 -14.92 -32.77 -6.89
N CYS A 430 -16.16 -32.98 -7.34
CA CYS A 430 -17.27 -33.42 -6.50
C CYS A 430 -17.78 -34.76 -7.03
N THR A 431 -17.29 -35.85 -6.43
CA THR A 431 -18.02 -37.11 -6.29
C THR A 431 -18.21 -37.35 -4.82
#